data_AF-A0A7Z9PX01-F1
#
_entry.id   AF-A0A7Z9PX01-F1
#
_cell.length_a   1.000
_cell.length_b   1.000
_cell.length_c   1.000
_cell.angle_alpha   90.00
_cell.angle_beta   90.00
_cell.angle_gamma   90.00
#
_symmetry.space_group_name_H-M   'P 1'
#
loop_
_entity.id
_entity.type
_entity.pdbx_description
1 polymer ?
#
loop_
_entity_poly.entity_id
_entity_poly.type
_entity_poly.pdbx_seq_one_letter_code
_entity_poly.pdbx_strand_id
1 'polypeptide(L)'
;MPDFVKKTREVVARLGLNRLLVKQADILTEPLPEGTLYYLTGTTFSDESWKTLQRQMAAAPVGATAVSLSVPLDNKAWTLKETLTLPYSWGENTVFIQKRI
;
A
#
# COMPACT_ATOMS: atom_id res chain seq x y z
N MET A 1 -7.21 -17.14 11.65
CA MET A 1 -6.27 -16.10 11.20
C MET A 1 -5.65 -16.58 9.90
N PRO A 2 -5.63 -15.77 8.82
CA PRO A 2 -4.97 -16.16 7.58
C PRO A 2 -3.49 -16.51 7.79
N ASP A 3 -2.99 -17.53 7.09
CA ASP A 3 -1.64 -18.06 7.29
C ASP A 3 -0.53 -17.03 7.06
N PHE A 4 -0.73 -16.11 6.11
CA PHE A 4 0.26 -15.06 5.86
C PHE A 4 0.42 -14.13 7.06
N VAL A 5 -0.69 -13.74 7.73
CA VAL A 5 -0.64 -12.92 8.94
C VAL A 5 0.09 -13.65 10.07
N LYS A 6 -0.18 -14.94 10.24
CA LYS A 6 0.50 -15.79 11.22
C LYS A 6 2.01 -15.80 10.99
N LYS A 7 2.44 -16.13 9.77
CA LYS A 7 3.85 -16.19 9.37
C LYS A 7 4.53 -14.83 9.52
N THR A 8 3.90 -13.74 9.12
CA THR A 8 4.45 -12.39 9.30
C THR A 8 4.69 -12.09 10.77
N ARG A 9 3.75 -12.40 11.65
CA ARG A 9 3.91 -12.20 13.10
C ARG A 9 5.05 -13.04 13.69
N GLU A 10 5.20 -14.29 13.25
CA GLU A 10 6.31 -15.16 13.67
C GLU A 10 7.66 -14.60 13.23
N VAL A 11 7.78 -14.11 11.99
CA VAL A 11 9.00 -13.47 11.47
C VAL A 11 9.31 -12.18 12.26
N VAL A 12 8.30 -11.34 12.49
CA VAL A 12 8.43 -10.10 13.28
C VAL A 12 8.95 -10.38 14.69
N ALA A 13 8.40 -11.39 15.35
CA ALA A 13 8.84 -11.81 16.68
C ALA A 13 10.28 -12.35 16.67
N ARG A 14 10.61 -13.23 15.71
CA ARG A 14 11.94 -13.84 15.58
C ARG A 14 13.03 -12.80 15.29
N LEU A 15 12.70 -11.75 14.55
CA LEU A 15 13.63 -10.67 14.20
C LEU A 15 13.66 -9.53 15.24
N GLY A 16 12.84 -9.59 16.29
CA GLY A 16 12.78 -8.54 17.32
C GLY A 16 12.32 -7.18 16.79
N LEU A 17 11.43 -7.16 15.78
CA LEU A 17 10.96 -5.93 15.13
C LEU A 17 9.87 -5.23 15.98
N ASN A 18 10.26 -4.69 17.13
CA ASN A 18 9.36 -4.15 18.15
C ASN A 18 8.54 -2.93 17.72
N ARG A 19 8.90 -2.30 16.59
CA ARG A 19 8.20 -1.14 16.01
C ARG A 19 7.19 -1.53 14.92
N LEU A 20 7.11 -2.81 14.56
CA LEU A 20 6.26 -3.29 13.47
C LEU A 20 4.96 -3.85 14.03
N LEU A 21 3.83 -3.26 13.63
CA LEU A 21 2.49 -3.73 13.96
C LEU A 21 1.88 -4.49 12.78
N VAL A 22 1.46 -5.75 13.02
CA VAL A 22 0.74 -6.56 12.02
C VAL A 22 -0.75 -6.57 12.34
N LYS A 23 -1.53 -5.75 11.61
CA LYS A 23 -3.00 -5.69 11.72
C LYS A 23 -3.65 -6.70 10.77
N GLN A 24 -4.53 -7.54 11.29
CA GLN A 24 -5.45 -8.33 10.45
C GLN A 24 -6.74 -7.51 10.31
N ALA A 25 -6.99 -7.00 9.11
CA ALA A 25 -8.12 -6.13 8.80
C ALA A 25 -8.47 -6.23 7.32
N ASP A 26 -9.70 -5.87 6.98
CA ASP A 26 -10.09 -5.62 5.59
C ASP A 26 -9.80 -4.16 5.25
N ILE A 27 -8.82 -3.94 4.36
CA ILE A 27 -8.40 -2.60 3.94
C ILE A 27 -9.46 -1.88 3.10
N LEU A 28 -10.51 -2.56 2.63
CA LEU A 28 -11.58 -1.94 1.84
C LEU A 28 -12.69 -1.33 2.71
N THR A 29 -12.72 -1.65 4.00
CA THR A 29 -13.77 -1.23 4.93
C THR A 29 -13.24 -0.53 6.17
N GLU A 30 -12.01 -0.83 6.59
CA GLU A 30 -11.38 -0.20 7.75
C GLU A 30 -10.89 1.23 7.44
N PRO A 31 -10.85 2.12 8.44
CA PRO A 31 -10.22 3.42 8.27
C PRO A 31 -8.75 3.29 7.87
N LEU A 32 -8.33 4.12 6.91
CA LEU A 32 -6.94 4.20 6.49
C LEU A 32 -6.07 4.62 7.69
N PRO A 33 -5.03 3.86 8.05
CA PRO A 33 -4.10 4.27 9.10
C PRO A 33 -3.41 5.59 8.75
N GLU A 34 -3.17 6.44 9.74
CA GLU A 34 -2.34 7.63 9.55
C GLU A 34 -0.90 7.22 9.20
N GLY A 35 -0.38 7.79 8.12
CA GLY A 35 0.96 7.49 7.63
C GLY A 35 1.48 8.61 6.75
N THR A 36 2.80 8.79 6.75
CA THR A 36 3.49 9.72 5.85
C THR A 36 3.92 9.04 4.56
N LEU A 37 4.00 7.71 4.56
CA LEU A 37 4.33 6.86 3.42
C LEU A 37 3.40 5.65 3.39
N TYR A 38 2.80 5.39 2.23
CA TYR A 38 1.97 4.23 1.96
C TYR A 38 2.59 3.40 0.84
N TYR A 39 2.78 2.11 1.07
CA TYR A 39 3.26 1.17 0.07
C TYR A 39 2.14 0.21 -0.32
N LEU A 40 1.73 0.25 -1.59
CA LEU A 40 0.52 -0.41 -2.08
C LEU A 40 0.87 -1.43 -3.17
N THR A 41 0.57 -2.69 -2.92
CA THR A 41 0.74 -3.79 -3.90
C THR A 41 -0.60 -4.13 -4.53
N GLY A 42 -1.04 -3.32 -5.49
CA GLY A 42 -2.35 -3.46 -6.15
C GLY A 42 -2.44 -4.56 -7.20
N THR A 43 -1.34 -5.26 -7.51
CA THR A 43 -1.21 -6.18 -8.66
C THR A 43 -2.27 -7.30 -8.71
N THR A 44 -2.79 -7.75 -7.57
CA THR A 44 -3.79 -8.82 -7.50
C THR A 44 -5.19 -8.34 -7.10
N PHE A 45 -5.39 -7.02 -6.99
CA PHE A 45 -6.72 -6.47 -6.73
C PHE A 45 -7.56 -6.56 -8.01
N SER A 46 -8.85 -6.84 -7.86
CA SER A 46 -9.80 -6.55 -8.94
C SER A 46 -9.91 -5.04 -9.12
N ASP A 47 -10.33 -4.61 -10.31
CA ASP A 47 -10.57 -3.19 -10.60
C ASP A 47 -11.51 -2.52 -9.59
N GLU A 48 -12.54 -3.26 -9.13
CA GLU A 48 -13.50 -2.77 -8.13
C GLU A 48 -12.85 -2.57 -6.76
N SER A 49 -12.08 -3.56 -6.29
CA SER A 49 -11.35 -3.47 -5.03
C SER A 49 -10.31 -2.35 -5.08
N TRP A 50 -9.62 -2.19 -6.21
CA TRP A 50 -8.64 -1.12 -6.39
C TRP A 50 -9.30 0.26 -6.37
N LYS A 51 -10.42 0.46 -7.08
CA LYS A 51 -11.21 1.70 -7.05
C LYS A 51 -11.72 2.02 -5.65
N THR A 52 -12.06 1.01 -4.86
CA THR A 52 -12.49 1.19 -3.48
C THR A 52 -11.34 1.64 -2.59
N LEU A 53 -10.18 0.99 -2.69
CA LEU A 53 -8.97 1.41 -1.97
C LEU A 53 -8.54 2.83 -2.39
N GLN A 54 -8.54 3.15 -3.68
CA GLN A 54 -8.21 4.49 -4.19
C GLN A 54 -9.10 5.59 -3.57
N ARG A 55 -10.39 5.32 -3.35
CA ARG A 55 -11.29 6.25 -2.65
C ARG A 55 -10.90 6.43 -1.19
N GLN A 56 -10.57 5.35 -0.48
CA GLN A 56 -10.08 5.47 0.89
C GLN A 56 -8.76 6.24 0.99
N MET A 57 -7.86 6.05 0.03
CA MET A 57 -6.58 6.77 0.00
C MET A 57 -6.76 8.30 -0.10
N ALA A 58 -7.93 8.82 -0.48
CA ALA A 58 -8.19 10.26 -0.40
C ALA A 58 -8.17 10.81 1.04
N ALA A 59 -8.38 9.95 2.05
CA ALA A 59 -8.30 10.30 3.47
C ALA A 59 -6.86 10.36 4.02
N ALA A 60 -5.84 9.99 3.22
CA ALA A 60 -4.45 10.11 3.65
C ALA A 60 -4.08 11.58 3.97
N PRO A 61 -3.18 11.83 4.94
CA PRO A 61 -2.73 13.17 5.27
C PRO A 61 -2.15 13.92 4.07
N VAL A 62 -2.45 15.22 3.94
CA VAL A 62 -1.86 16.08 2.91
C VAL A 62 -0.33 16.03 3.02
N GLY A 63 0.34 15.89 1.88
CA GLY A 63 1.78 15.71 1.85
C GLY A 63 2.25 14.28 2.15
N ALA A 64 1.37 13.30 2.35
CA ALA A 64 1.77 11.89 2.37
C ALA A 64 2.27 11.44 0.99
N THR A 65 3.17 10.46 0.96
CA THR A 65 3.66 9.82 -0.26
C THR A 65 3.00 8.45 -0.41
N ALA A 66 2.54 8.12 -1.61
CA ALA A 66 2.13 6.77 -1.97
C ALA A 66 3.12 6.18 -2.99
N VAL A 67 3.50 4.93 -2.79
CA VAL A 67 4.27 4.12 -3.72
C VAL A 67 3.38 2.94 -4.10
N SER A 68 2.84 2.95 -5.32
CA SER A 68 1.96 1.88 -5.80
C SER A 68 2.62 1.07 -6.91
N LEU A 69 2.44 -0.25 -6.86
CA LEU A 69 2.94 -1.19 -7.84
C LEU A 69 1.86 -1.51 -8.87
N SER A 70 2.26 -1.60 -10.14
CA SER A 70 1.46 -2.00 -11.30
C SER A 70 0.34 -1.05 -11.71
N VAL A 71 -0.34 -0.40 -10.76
CA VAL A 71 -1.45 0.53 -11.03
C VAL A 71 -1.29 1.80 -10.18
N PRO A 72 -1.43 3.00 -10.76
CA PRO A 72 -1.41 4.24 -9.98
C PRO A 72 -2.71 4.46 -9.20
N LEU A 73 -2.65 5.34 -8.20
CA LEU A 73 -3.81 5.99 -7.61
C LEU A 73 -4.38 6.99 -8.62
N ASP A 74 -5.51 6.65 -9.22
CA ASP A 74 -6.23 7.44 -10.21
C ASP A 74 -7.35 8.22 -9.51
N ASN A 75 -6.97 9.17 -8.68
CA ASN A 75 -7.90 10.12 -8.11
C ASN A 75 -7.29 11.52 -8.05
N LYS A 76 -8.14 12.57 -8.07
CA LYS A 76 -7.70 13.98 -8.09
C LYS A 76 -6.97 14.43 -6.81
N ALA A 77 -6.99 13.63 -5.76
CA ALA A 77 -6.34 13.90 -4.48
C ALA A 77 -4.84 13.53 -4.48
N TRP A 78 -4.34 12.87 -5.53
CA TRP A 78 -2.94 12.48 -5.67
C TRP A 78 -2.32 13.05 -6.95
N THR A 79 -1.11 13.58 -6.84
CA THR A 79 -0.30 14.02 -7.98
C THR A 79 0.80 13.00 -8.24
N LEU A 80 0.86 12.47 -9.47
CA LEU A 80 1.99 11.66 -9.93
C LEU A 80 3.27 12.49 -9.96
N LYS A 81 4.32 11.98 -9.33
CA LYS A 81 5.64 12.60 -9.30
C LYS A 81 6.61 11.85 -10.19
N GLU A 82 6.64 10.53 -10.06
CA GLU A 82 7.58 9.69 -10.80
C GLU A 82 6.92 8.37 -11.20
N THR A 83 7.35 7.86 -12.35
CA THR A 83 7.07 6.49 -12.81
C THR A 83 8.40 5.81 -13.04
N LEU A 84 8.62 4.68 -12.38
CA LEU A 84 9.85 3.90 -12.43
C LEU A 84 9.55 2.48 -12.90
N THR A 85 10.55 1.82 -13.47
CA THR A 85 10.55 0.37 -13.66
C THR A 85 11.66 -0.19 -12.78
N LEU A 86 11.29 -1.04 -11.82
CA LEU A 86 12.22 -1.57 -10.82
C LEU A 86 12.22 -3.10 -10.81
N PRO A 87 13.38 -3.73 -10.53
CA PRO A 87 13.49 -5.18 -10.41
C PRO A 87 12.90 -5.66 -9.08
N TYR A 88 12.08 -6.72 -9.14
CA TYR A 88 11.56 -7.46 -8.00
C TYR A 88 11.89 -8.95 -8.14
N SER A 89 11.73 -9.71 -7.04
CA SER A 89 11.97 -11.18 -7.05
C SER A 89 11.10 -11.98 -8.03
N TRP A 90 10.05 -11.38 -8.58
CA TRP A 90 9.13 -11.97 -9.55
C TRP A 90 9.20 -11.31 -10.94
N GLY A 91 10.24 -10.49 -11.21
CA GLY A 91 10.43 -9.77 -12.47
C GLY A 91 10.39 -8.25 -12.31
N GLU A 92 10.32 -7.55 -13.44
CA GLU A 92 10.19 -6.09 -13.47
C GLU A 92 8.77 -5.65 -13.10
N ASN A 93 8.64 -4.54 -12.38
CA ASN A 93 7.35 -3.92 -12.09
C ASN A 93 7.40 -2.41 -12.30
N THR A 94 6.31 -1.85 -12.82
CA THR A 94 6.12 -0.41 -12.88
C THR A 94 5.69 0.10 -11.51
N VAL A 95 6.39 1.12 -11.01
CA VAL A 95 6.19 1.74 -9.70
C VAL A 95 5.82 3.20 -9.90
N PHE A 96 4.74 3.63 -9.26
CA PHE A 96 4.27 5.01 -9.29
C PHE A 96 4.51 5.66 -7.93
N ILE A 97 5.22 6.78 -7.94
CA ILE A 97 5.43 7.62 -6.75
C ILE A 97 4.48 8.81 -6.86
N GLN A 98 3.58 8.94 -5.89
CA GLN A 98 2.54 9.96 -5.89
C GLN A 98 2.53 10.73 -4.57
N LYS A 99 2.15 12.01 -4.63
CA LYS A 99 2.05 12.89 -3.45
C LYS A 99 0.60 13.29 -3.22
N ARG A 100 0.13 13.20 -1.98
CA ARG A 100 -1.19 13.69 -1.55
C ARG A 100 -1.19 15.21 -1.58
N ILE A 101 -2.16 15.82 -2.25
CA ILE A 101 -2.34 17.28 -2.36
C ILE A 101 -3.38 17.85 -1.41
#